data_AF-A0A4U8Z7E1-F1
#
_entry.id   AF-A0A4U8Z7E1-F1
#
_cell.length_a   1.000
_cell.length_b   1.000
_cell.length_c   1.000
_cell.angle_alpha   90.00
_cell.angle_beta   90.00
_cell.angle_gamma   90.00
#
_symmetry.space_group_name_H-M   'P 1'
#
loop_
_entity.id
_entity.type
_entity.pdbx_description
1 polymer ?
#
loop_
_entity_poly.entity_id
_entity_poly.type
_entity_poly.pdbx_seq_one_letter_code
_entity_poly.pdbx_strand_id
1 'polypeptide(L)'
;MKRKLFAGDMIRVLREARGWTQLELAKRMGVSSSYLSQIEANQRSLSGTIVVELARVLRVSVAVFSDDDSDRLVATLRELLGDPVIANADVTLRELKAVSLHAPRVARALVDLHALYKRLEEKYRNLDEALQAAGGSAGTAVQQSSFDEVRDFFHFIGNYVDGLDHAAEDLAAKWGGRPEKVETQLPHHIESRYGISVIREARRQPVRIS
;
A
#
# COMPACT_ATOMS: atom_id res chain seq x y z
N MET A 1 31.26 -15.59 -23.24
CA MET A 1 31.26 -14.11 -23.30
C MET A 1 31.53 -13.55 -21.91
N LYS A 2 32.43 -12.57 -21.74
CA LYS A 2 32.64 -11.90 -20.44
C LYS A 2 31.35 -11.15 -20.05
N ARG A 3 30.69 -11.56 -18.98
CA ARG A 3 29.49 -10.90 -18.43
C ARG A 3 29.88 -9.51 -17.91
N LYS A 4 29.11 -8.49 -18.27
CA LYS A 4 29.33 -7.11 -17.82
C LYS A 4 28.83 -6.99 -16.38
N LEU A 5 29.67 -6.56 -15.46
CA LEU A 5 29.33 -6.41 -14.05
C LEU A 5 28.88 -4.98 -13.76
N PHE A 6 27.78 -4.83 -13.04
CA PHE A 6 27.26 -3.53 -12.62
C PHE A 6 26.91 -3.59 -11.14
N ALA A 7 27.46 -2.65 -10.36
CA ALA A 7 27.28 -2.62 -8.91
C ALA A 7 27.25 -1.18 -8.37
N GLY A 8 26.78 -0.22 -9.19
CA GLY A 8 26.80 1.20 -8.88
C GLY A 8 26.08 1.57 -7.60
N ASP A 9 24.93 0.94 -7.35
CA ASP A 9 24.16 1.10 -6.11
C ASP A 9 24.93 0.64 -4.88
N MET A 10 25.58 -0.53 -4.95
CA MET A 10 26.37 -1.06 -3.85
C MET A 10 27.59 -0.17 -3.56
N ILE A 11 28.24 0.34 -4.61
CA ILE A 11 29.35 1.28 -4.48
C ILE A 11 28.89 2.55 -3.77
N ARG A 12 27.75 3.11 -4.18
CA ARG A 12 27.15 4.29 -3.54
C ARG A 12 26.85 4.04 -2.06
N VAL A 13 26.20 2.93 -1.72
CA VAL A 13 25.87 2.56 -0.32
C VAL A 13 27.14 2.45 0.52
N LEU A 14 28.16 1.73 0.04
CA LEU A 14 29.42 1.55 0.75
C LEU A 14 30.21 2.85 0.90
N ARG A 15 30.11 3.75 -0.08
CA ARG A 15 30.70 5.09 -0.06
C ARG A 15 30.01 5.96 0.99
N GLU A 16 28.68 6.02 0.98
CA GLU A 16 27.86 6.81 1.90
C GLU A 16 27.99 6.31 3.34
N ALA A 17 28.06 5.00 3.55
CA ALA A 17 28.32 4.40 4.86
C ALA A 17 29.68 4.82 5.48
N ARG A 18 30.62 5.28 4.65
CA ARG A 18 31.92 5.82 5.09
C ARG A 18 31.95 7.34 5.19
N GLY A 19 30.83 8.01 4.91
CA GLY A 19 30.73 9.46 4.87
C GLY A 19 31.52 10.11 3.73
N TRP A 20 31.83 9.37 2.66
CA TRP A 20 32.64 9.89 1.55
C TRP A 20 31.78 10.50 0.44
N THR A 21 32.26 11.61 -0.13
CA THR A 21 31.76 12.17 -1.38
C THR A 21 32.23 11.35 -2.59
N GLN A 22 31.57 11.51 -3.74
CA GLN A 22 32.03 10.87 -4.99
C GLN A 22 33.45 11.32 -5.35
N LEU A 23 33.77 12.61 -5.20
CA LEU A 23 35.11 13.13 -5.48
C LEU A 23 36.19 12.45 -4.61
N GLU A 24 35.87 12.21 -3.35
CA GLU A 24 36.73 11.54 -2.39
C GLU A 24 37.00 10.07 -2.73
N LEU A 25 35.97 9.33 -3.15
CA LEU A 25 36.15 7.96 -3.60
C LEU A 25 36.92 7.93 -4.93
N ALA A 26 36.62 8.84 -5.86
CA ALA A 26 37.30 8.93 -7.16
C ALA A 26 38.81 9.17 -6.99
N LYS A 27 39.19 10.08 -6.08
CA LYS A 27 40.59 10.32 -5.70
C LYS A 27 41.27 9.08 -5.13
N ARG A 28 40.61 8.37 -4.21
CA ARG A 28 41.14 7.12 -3.60
C ARG A 28 41.32 6.00 -4.63
N MET A 29 40.43 5.94 -5.61
CA MET A 29 40.44 4.99 -6.72
C MET A 29 41.41 5.37 -7.86
N GLY A 30 41.96 6.59 -7.85
CA GLY A 30 42.79 7.10 -8.94
C GLY A 30 42.04 7.31 -10.26
N VAL A 31 40.72 7.58 -10.21
CA VAL A 31 39.88 7.79 -11.40
C VAL A 31 39.24 9.18 -11.38
N SER A 32 38.68 9.60 -12.53
CA SER A 32 37.94 10.86 -12.59
C SER A 32 36.59 10.77 -11.88
N SER A 33 36.12 11.88 -11.31
CA SER A 33 34.80 11.95 -10.66
C SER A 33 33.66 11.63 -11.64
N SER A 34 33.81 11.99 -12.92
CA SER A 34 32.83 11.65 -13.96
C SER A 34 32.78 10.13 -14.21
N TYR A 35 33.94 9.47 -14.23
CA TYR A 35 34.00 8.02 -14.39
C TYR A 35 33.35 7.30 -13.20
N LEU A 36 33.62 7.74 -11.97
CA LEU A 36 32.95 7.18 -10.79
C LEU A 36 31.43 7.39 -10.83
N SER A 37 30.97 8.58 -11.23
CA SER A 37 29.55 8.87 -11.37
C SER A 37 28.86 7.94 -12.38
N GLN A 38 29.49 7.69 -13.54
CA GLN A 38 28.98 6.75 -14.54
C GLN A 38 28.92 5.31 -14.01
N ILE A 39 29.88 4.90 -13.18
CA ILE A 39 29.86 3.59 -12.54
C ILE A 39 28.73 3.51 -11.50
N GLU A 40 28.60 4.51 -10.62
CA GLU A 40 27.54 4.56 -9.60
C GLU A 40 26.14 4.59 -10.22
N ALA A 41 25.99 5.18 -11.41
CA ALA A 41 24.75 5.21 -12.19
C ALA A 41 24.52 3.98 -13.08
N ASN A 42 25.35 2.93 -12.97
CA ASN A 42 25.30 1.74 -13.83
C ASN A 42 25.36 2.03 -15.35
N GLN A 43 25.96 3.15 -15.75
CA GLN A 43 26.19 3.51 -17.16
C GLN A 43 27.46 2.84 -17.71
N ARG A 44 28.42 2.52 -16.84
CA ARG A 44 29.65 1.80 -17.18
C ARG A 44 29.75 0.52 -16.38
N SER A 45 30.00 -0.58 -17.09
CA SER A 45 30.31 -1.86 -16.45
C SER A 45 31.68 -1.79 -15.79
N LEU A 46 31.80 -2.42 -14.63
CA LEU A 46 33.04 -2.57 -13.89
C LEU A 46 33.98 -3.54 -14.63
N SER A 47 35.22 -3.11 -14.89
CA SER A 47 36.28 -4.02 -15.29
C SER A 47 36.78 -4.79 -14.07
N GLY A 48 37.35 -5.98 -14.27
CA GLY A 48 37.92 -6.77 -13.15
C GLY A 48 38.95 -6.00 -12.33
N THR A 49 39.74 -5.13 -12.98
CA THR A 49 40.71 -4.25 -12.30
C THR A 49 40.04 -3.24 -11.37
N ILE A 50 38.97 -2.59 -11.83
CA ILE A 50 38.21 -1.62 -11.01
C ILE A 50 37.51 -2.32 -9.84
N VAL A 51 36.99 -3.54 -10.03
CA VAL A 51 36.37 -4.31 -8.94
C VAL A 51 37.35 -4.62 -7.82
N VAL A 52 38.55 -5.10 -8.17
CA VAL A 52 39.60 -5.40 -7.17
C VAL A 52 40.01 -4.14 -6.43
N GLU A 53 40.14 -3.03 -7.15
CA GLU A 53 40.53 -1.76 -6.55
C GLU A 53 39.43 -1.18 -5.65
N LEU A 54 38.15 -1.28 -6.05
CA LEU A 54 37.00 -0.93 -5.21
C LEU A 54 36.96 -1.77 -3.94
N ALA A 55 37.15 -3.08 -4.06
CA ALA A 55 37.21 -4.00 -2.92
C ALA A 55 38.33 -3.62 -1.94
N ARG A 56 39.50 -3.24 -2.46
CA ARG A 56 40.65 -2.78 -1.67
C ARG A 56 40.36 -1.45 -0.96
N VAL A 57 39.89 -0.43 -1.69
CA VAL A 57 39.63 0.91 -1.16
C VAL A 57 38.46 0.91 -0.16
N LEU A 58 37.40 0.18 -0.47
CA LEU A 58 36.23 0.04 0.40
C LEU A 58 36.45 -1.04 1.47
N ARG A 59 37.53 -1.81 1.46
CA ARG A 59 37.79 -2.89 2.42
C ARG A 59 36.63 -3.90 2.52
N VAL A 60 36.14 -4.36 1.36
CA VAL A 60 35.07 -5.37 1.25
C VAL A 60 35.53 -6.53 0.38
N SER A 61 34.87 -7.68 0.46
CA SER A 61 35.11 -8.79 -0.46
C SER A 61 34.63 -8.46 -1.88
N VAL A 62 35.34 -8.95 -2.89
CA VAL A 62 34.94 -8.85 -4.31
C VAL A 62 33.55 -9.45 -4.55
N ALA A 63 33.15 -10.46 -3.77
CA ALA A 63 31.84 -11.10 -3.85
C ALA A 63 30.67 -10.12 -3.63
N VAL A 64 30.89 -9.03 -2.90
CA VAL A 64 29.88 -8.00 -2.63
C VAL A 64 29.42 -7.27 -3.90
N PHE A 65 30.27 -7.22 -4.93
CA PHE A 65 29.95 -6.57 -6.21
C PHE A 65 29.36 -7.54 -7.23
N SER A 66 29.04 -8.78 -6.85
CA SER A 66 28.53 -9.81 -7.77
C SER A 66 27.10 -9.53 -8.24
N ASP A 67 26.80 -10.00 -9.45
CA ASP A 67 25.52 -9.81 -10.17
C ASP A 67 24.35 -10.64 -9.58
N ASP A 68 24.61 -11.43 -8.53
CA ASP A 68 23.64 -12.36 -7.93
C ASP A 68 22.40 -11.62 -7.38
N ASP A 69 22.60 -10.38 -6.93
CA ASP A 69 21.52 -9.52 -6.40
C ASP A 69 20.57 -9.04 -7.52
N SER A 70 21.09 -8.83 -8.73
CA SER A 70 20.31 -8.41 -9.90
C SER A 70 19.47 -9.58 -10.45
N ASP A 71 20.07 -10.76 -10.58
CA ASP A 71 19.37 -11.96 -11.04
C ASP A 71 18.25 -12.37 -10.06
N ARG A 72 18.49 -12.25 -8.74
CA ARG A 72 17.46 -12.44 -7.71
C ARG A 72 16.35 -11.41 -7.81
N LEU A 73 16.67 -10.14 -7.98
CA LEU A 73 15.66 -9.08 -8.11
C LEU A 73 14.78 -9.30 -9.36
N VAL A 74 15.36 -9.74 -10.48
CA VAL A 74 14.59 -10.11 -11.67
C VAL A 74 13.62 -11.26 -11.38
N ALA A 75 14.07 -12.29 -10.64
CA ALA A 75 13.21 -13.41 -10.25
C ALA A 75 12.04 -12.94 -9.37
N THR A 76 12.31 -12.10 -8.37
CA THR A 76 11.27 -11.55 -7.49
C THR A 76 10.27 -10.65 -8.24
N LEU A 77 10.74 -9.84 -9.19
CA LEU A 77 9.86 -9.02 -10.02
C LEU A 77 8.97 -9.89 -10.94
N ARG A 78 9.48 -11.02 -11.44
CA ARG A 78 8.65 -11.97 -12.22
C ARG A 78 7.55 -12.59 -11.37
N GLU A 79 7.86 -12.95 -10.13
CA GLU A 79 6.89 -13.51 -9.19
C GLU A 79 5.80 -12.47 -8.87
N LEU A 80 6.20 -11.23 -8.58
CA LEU A 80 5.29 -10.11 -8.34
C LEU A 80 4.34 -9.87 -9.53
N LEU A 81 4.85 -9.89 -10.76
CA LEU A 81 4.04 -9.73 -11.97
C LEU A 81 3.15 -10.94 -12.29
N GLY A 82 3.39 -12.07 -11.63
CA GLY A 82 2.51 -13.24 -11.69
C GLY A 82 1.27 -13.10 -10.81
N ASP A 83 1.24 -12.17 -9.85
CA ASP A 83 0.06 -11.94 -9.02
C ASP A 83 -1.06 -11.29 -9.86
N PRO A 84 -2.28 -11.86 -9.92
CA PRO A 84 -3.40 -11.35 -10.71
C PRO A 84 -3.75 -9.87 -10.47
N VAL A 85 -3.46 -9.35 -9.28
CA VAL A 85 -3.75 -7.95 -8.90
C VAL A 85 -2.83 -6.98 -9.63
N ILE A 86 -1.61 -7.41 -9.95
CA ILE A 86 -0.57 -6.59 -10.61
C ILE A 86 -0.37 -7.02 -12.07
N ALA A 87 -0.76 -8.25 -12.41
CA ALA A 87 -0.53 -8.88 -13.70
C ALA A 87 -0.77 -7.91 -14.85
N ASN A 88 0.34 -7.48 -15.45
CA ASN A 88 0.33 -6.63 -16.63
C ASN A 88 0.92 -7.47 -17.76
N ALA A 89 0.09 -7.75 -18.77
CA ALA A 89 0.31 -8.80 -19.75
C ALA A 89 1.58 -8.61 -20.61
N ASP A 90 2.18 -7.41 -20.60
CA ASP A 90 3.16 -7.02 -21.61
C ASP A 90 4.59 -6.86 -21.09
N VAL A 91 4.86 -7.04 -19.79
CA VAL A 91 6.21 -6.83 -19.25
C VAL A 91 7.14 -7.99 -19.62
N THR A 92 8.17 -7.69 -20.40
CA THR A 92 9.13 -8.68 -20.91
C THR A 92 10.30 -8.91 -19.94
N LEU A 93 10.96 -10.06 -20.04
CA LEU A 93 12.19 -10.36 -19.28
C LEU A 93 13.31 -9.34 -19.54
N ARG A 94 13.33 -8.74 -20.75
CA ARG A 94 14.31 -7.71 -21.11
C ARG A 94 14.09 -6.44 -20.30
N GLU A 95 12.84 -6.03 -20.11
CA GLU A 95 12.49 -4.86 -19.31
C GLU A 95 12.78 -5.09 -17.83
N LEU A 96 12.46 -6.28 -17.30
CA LEU A 96 12.81 -6.63 -15.91
C LEU A 96 14.31 -6.55 -15.65
N LYS A 97 15.12 -7.05 -16.59
CA LYS A 97 16.58 -6.91 -16.52
C LYS A 97 17.02 -5.45 -16.59
N ALA A 98 16.40 -4.65 -17.46
CA ALA A 98 16.71 -3.23 -17.57
C ALA A 98 16.39 -2.45 -16.28
N VAL A 99 15.23 -2.71 -15.66
CA VAL A 99 14.84 -2.06 -14.40
C VAL A 99 15.74 -2.49 -13.25
N SER A 100 16.05 -3.79 -13.14
CA SER A 100 16.96 -4.31 -12.10
C SER A 100 18.36 -3.69 -12.22
N LEU A 101 18.79 -3.40 -13.44
CA LEU A 101 20.08 -2.79 -13.72
C LEU A 101 20.10 -1.26 -13.50
N HIS A 102 19.13 -0.54 -14.04
CA HIS A 102 19.15 0.92 -14.08
C HIS A 102 18.39 1.61 -12.95
N ALA A 103 17.38 0.94 -12.38
CA ALA A 103 16.56 1.44 -11.29
C ALA A 103 16.31 0.40 -10.16
N PRO A 104 17.35 -0.28 -9.64
CA PRO A 104 17.21 -1.31 -8.61
C PRO A 104 16.48 -0.85 -7.34
N ARG A 105 16.65 0.42 -6.91
CA ARG A 105 15.92 0.96 -5.75
C ARG A 105 14.42 1.04 -5.98
N VAL A 106 14.00 1.39 -7.19
CA VAL A 106 12.58 1.45 -7.56
C VAL A 106 12.01 0.04 -7.63
N ALA A 107 12.73 -0.89 -8.26
CA ALA A 107 12.36 -2.30 -8.27
C ALA A 107 12.17 -2.88 -6.86
N ARG A 108 13.13 -2.65 -5.94
CA ARG A 108 13.02 -3.10 -4.55
C ARG A 108 11.81 -2.46 -3.84
N ALA A 109 11.58 -1.16 -4.01
CA ALA A 109 10.42 -0.49 -3.42
C ALA A 109 9.07 -1.07 -3.91
N LEU A 110 8.99 -1.48 -5.18
CA LEU A 110 7.81 -2.17 -5.71
C LEU A 110 7.62 -3.55 -5.10
N VAL A 111 8.72 -4.31 -4.94
CA VAL A 111 8.70 -5.60 -4.23
C VAL A 111 8.24 -5.44 -2.79
N ASP A 112 8.77 -4.44 -2.07
CA ASP A 112 8.39 -4.16 -0.68
C ASP A 112 6.92 -3.76 -0.56
N LEU A 113 6.43 -2.93 -1.49
CA LEU A 113 5.02 -2.54 -1.55
C LEU A 113 4.11 -3.76 -1.78
N HIS A 114 4.49 -4.66 -2.69
CA HIS A 114 3.73 -5.89 -2.92
C HIS A 114 3.72 -6.79 -1.68
N ALA A 115 4.87 -6.95 -1.01
CA ALA A 115 4.93 -7.71 0.24
C ALA A 115 4.05 -7.10 1.34
N LEU A 116 3.99 -5.77 1.45
CA LEU A 116 3.09 -5.08 2.37
C LEU A 116 1.62 -5.31 2.00
N TYR A 117 1.29 -5.28 0.71
CA TYR A 117 -0.04 -5.58 0.22
C TYR A 117 -0.47 -7.01 0.58
N LYS A 118 0.37 -8.03 0.34
CA LYS A 118 0.06 -9.43 0.70
C LYS A 118 -0.18 -9.58 2.21
N ARG A 119 0.66 -8.97 3.05
CA ARG A 119 0.46 -8.98 4.51
C ARG A 119 -0.84 -8.32 4.94
N LEU A 120 -1.24 -7.25 4.25
CA LEU A 120 -2.50 -6.57 4.52
C LEU A 120 -3.68 -7.45 4.12
N GLU A 121 -3.62 -8.10 2.96
CA GLU A 121 -4.60 -9.07 2.47
C GLU A 121 -4.77 -10.24 3.46
N GLU A 122 -3.66 -10.83 3.92
CA GLU A 122 -3.65 -11.88 4.94
C GLU A 122 -4.27 -11.41 6.25
N LYS A 123 -3.95 -10.18 6.68
CA LYS A 123 -4.52 -9.61 7.91
C LYS A 123 -6.04 -9.44 7.81
N TYR A 124 -6.55 -8.99 6.67
CA TYR A 124 -8.00 -8.89 6.45
C TYR A 124 -8.66 -10.26 6.40
N ARG A 125 -8.06 -11.23 5.71
CA ARG A 125 -8.57 -12.61 5.67
C ARG A 125 -8.64 -13.23 7.06
N ASN A 126 -7.60 -13.05 7.87
CA ASN A 126 -7.56 -13.52 9.26
C ASN A 126 -8.61 -12.82 10.14
N LEU A 127 -8.90 -11.54 9.88
CA LEU A 127 -9.96 -10.80 10.59
C LEU A 127 -11.35 -11.33 10.20
N ASP A 128 -11.60 -11.56 8.91
CA ASP A 128 -12.85 -12.15 8.43
C ASP A 128 -13.05 -13.56 8.99
N GLU A 129 -12.03 -14.39 8.98
CA GLU A 129 -12.07 -15.72 9.59
C GLU A 129 -12.34 -15.64 11.10
N ALA A 130 -11.70 -14.71 11.81
CA ALA A 130 -11.94 -14.50 13.23
C ALA A 130 -13.36 -14.00 13.52
N LEU A 131 -13.93 -13.13 12.68
CA LEU A 131 -15.32 -12.67 12.78
C LEU A 131 -16.31 -13.80 12.48
N GLN A 132 -16.06 -14.61 11.46
CA GLN A 132 -16.86 -15.79 11.14
C GLN A 132 -16.79 -16.84 12.26
N ALA A 133 -15.62 -17.05 12.86
CA ALA A 133 -15.43 -17.94 14.00
C ALA A 133 -16.04 -17.39 15.30
N ALA A 134 -16.07 -16.07 15.48
CA ALA A 134 -16.60 -15.40 16.68
C ALA A 134 -18.14 -15.28 16.69
N GLY A 135 -18.84 -15.46 15.56
CA GLY A 135 -20.29 -15.65 15.61
C GLY A 135 -21.07 -15.38 14.33
N GLY A 136 -21.47 -16.47 13.66
CA GLY A 136 -22.85 -16.61 13.20
C GLY A 136 -23.02 -16.95 11.71
N SER A 137 -23.50 -18.16 11.45
CA SER A 137 -24.16 -18.71 10.24
C SER A 137 -24.15 -17.85 8.97
N ALA A 138 -23.76 -18.44 7.84
CA ALA A 138 -23.63 -17.87 6.49
C ALA A 138 -24.71 -16.87 6.01
N GLY A 139 -25.88 -16.79 6.65
CA GLY A 139 -26.87 -15.72 6.44
C GLY A 139 -26.46 -14.34 6.98
N THR A 140 -25.60 -14.24 8.00
CA THR A 140 -25.20 -12.96 8.60
C THR A 140 -24.16 -12.21 7.75
N ALA A 141 -23.27 -12.93 7.06
CA ALA A 141 -22.24 -12.32 6.20
C ALA A 141 -22.84 -11.69 4.93
N VAL A 142 -23.84 -12.32 4.30
CA VAL A 142 -24.58 -11.75 3.16
C VAL A 142 -25.44 -10.56 3.59
N GLN A 143 -25.99 -10.60 4.81
CA GLN A 143 -26.72 -9.47 5.40
C GLN A 143 -25.78 -8.29 5.71
N GLN A 144 -24.56 -8.56 6.17
CA GLN A 144 -23.56 -7.51 6.41
C GLN A 144 -23.05 -6.90 5.09
N SER A 145 -22.75 -7.70 4.07
CA SER A 145 -22.29 -7.18 2.78
C SER A 145 -23.37 -6.34 2.07
N SER A 146 -24.63 -6.77 2.13
CA SER A 146 -25.75 -6.00 1.57
C SER A 146 -26.03 -4.72 2.38
N PHE A 147 -25.85 -4.76 3.70
CA PHE A 147 -25.92 -3.56 4.54
C PHE A 147 -24.77 -2.59 4.25
N ASP A 148 -23.55 -3.11 4.05
CA ASP A 148 -22.36 -2.31 3.76
C ASP A 148 -22.45 -1.64 2.38
N GLU A 149 -22.93 -2.35 1.35
CA GLU A 149 -23.18 -1.77 0.01
C GLU A 149 -24.20 -0.63 0.06
N VAL A 150 -25.31 -0.83 0.79
CA VAL A 150 -26.33 0.21 0.97
C VAL A 150 -25.75 1.40 1.74
N ARG A 151 -24.99 1.15 2.81
CA ARG A 151 -24.33 2.19 3.60
C ARG A 151 -23.36 3.01 2.75
N ASP A 152 -22.55 2.33 1.92
CA ASP A 152 -21.57 2.98 1.07
C ASP A 152 -22.23 3.79 -0.05
N PHE A 153 -23.36 3.31 -0.60
CA PHE A 153 -24.19 4.08 -1.53
C PHE A 153 -24.72 5.38 -0.89
N PHE A 154 -25.27 5.29 0.32
CA PHE A 154 -25.77 6.47 1.05
C PHE A 154 -24.64 7.44 1.43
N HIS A 155 -23.45 6.95 1.78
CA HIS A 155 -22.27 7.79 1.98
C HIS A 155 -21.81 8.46 0.69
N PHE A 156 -21.82 7.76 -0.44
CA PHE A 156 -21.41 8.30 -1.74
C PHE A 156 -22.30 9.47 -2.18
N ILE A 157 -23.61 9.39 -1.95
CA ILE A 157 -24.54 10.49 -2.22
C ILE A 157 -24.58 11.54 -1.10
N GLY A 158 -23.68 11.44 -0.10
CA GLY A 158 -23.59 12.39 1.00
C GLY A 158 -24.83 12.41 1.91
N ASN A 159 -25.57 11.31 2.00
CA ASN A 159 -26.87 11.20 2.67
C ASN A 159 -27.90 12.22 2.17
N TYR A 160 -27.82 12.68 0.92
CA TYR A 160 -28.77 13.60 0.31
C TYR A 160 -29.56 12.91 -0.81
N VAL A 161 -30.88 12.89 -0.67
CA VAL A 161 -31.84 12.39 -1.64
C VAL A 161 -32.91 13.46 -1.84
N ASP A 162 -32.67 14.35 -2.80
CA ASP A 162 -33.45 15.57 -3.10
C ASP A 162 -34.97 15.49 -2.85
N GLY A 163 -35.65 14.51 -3.44
CA GLY A 163 -37.10 14.35 -3.29
C GLY A 163 -37.55 13.95 -1.88
N LEU A 164 -36.76 13.14 -1.17
CA LEU A 164 -37.05 12.74 0.22
C LEU A 164 -36.73 13.85 1.19
N ASP A 165 -35.62 14.55 0.99
CA ASP A 165 -35.22 15.67 1.82
C ASP A 165 -36.22 16.83 1.73
N HIS A 166 -36.63 17.23 0.52
CA HIS A 166 -37.69 18.24 0.37
C HIS A 166 -39.04 17.80 0.96
N ALA A 167 -39.41 16.53 0.81
CA ALA A 167 -40.64 16.02 1.43
C ALA A 167 -40.54 16.05 2.97
N ALA A 168 -39.36 15.77 3.53
CA ALA A 168 -39.12 15.85 4.97
C ALA A 168 -39.12 17.31 5.47
N GLU A 169 -38.55 18.25 4.72
CA GLU A 169 -38.60 19.70 5.01
C GLU A 169 -40.03 20.24 4.97
N ASP A 170 -40.80 19.87 3.94
CA ASP A 170 -42.21 20.23 3.83
C ASP A 170 -43.04 19.65 4.98
N LEU A 171 -42.74 18.40 5.36
CA LEU A 171 -43.35 17.80 6.53
C LEU A 171 -42.98 18.62 7.76
N ALA A 172 -41.69 18.88 8.01
CA ALA A 172 -41.11 19.75 9.06
C ALA A 172 -41.82 21.09 9.21
N ALA A 173 -42.08 21.78 8.10
CA ALA A 173 -42.79 23.05 8.10
C ALA A 173 -44.26 22.92 8.54
N LYS A 174 -44.98 21.88 8.12
CA LYS A 174 -46.43 21.71 8.38
C LYS A 174 -46.77 21.48 9.85
N TRP A 175 -45.88 20.86 10.60
CA TRP A 175 -46.03 20.58 12.04
C TRP A 175 -45.15 21.46 12.94
N GLY A 176 -44.38 22.39 12.37
CA GLY A 176 -43.53 23.32 13.11
C GLY A 176 -42.30 22.68 13.75
N GLY A 177 -41.84 21.55 13.21
CA GLY A 177 -40.68 20.81 13.71
C GLY A 177 -39.39 21.59 13.50
N ARG A 178 -38.55 21.68 14.54
CA ARG A 178 -37.19 22.23 14.42
C ARG A 178 -36.16 21.10 14.39
N PRO A 179 -35.15 21.14 13.49
CA PRO A 179 -34.15 20.09 13.35
C PRO A 179 -33.45 19.75 14.69
N GLU A 180 -33.23 20.77 15.54
CA GLU A 180 -32.57 20.61 16.85
C GLU A 180 -33.43 19.93 17.92
N LYS A 181 -34.75 19.82 17.72
CA LYS A 181 -35.70 19.29 18.71
C LYS A 181 -36.54 18.14 18.18
N VAL A 182 -36.23 17.61 16.99
CA VAL A 182 -36.97 16.50 16.34
C VAL A 182 -37.18 15.34 17.29
N GLU A 183 -36.15 14.96 18.05
CA GLU A 183 -36.22 13.86 19.00
C GLU A 183 -37.32 14.02 20.07
N THR A 184 -37.61 15.25 20.47
CA THR A 184 -38.62 15.56 21.50
C THR A 184 -39.98 15.90 20.89
N GLN A 185 -39.98 16.55 19.73
CA GLN A 185 -41.20 17.04 19.08
C GLN A 185 -41.89 15.94 18.28
N LEU A 186 -41.14 15.06 17.61
CA LEU A 186 -41.66 13.99 16.76
C LEU A 186 -42.56 13.00 17.51
N PRO A 187 -42.15 12.46 18.68
CA PRO A 187 -43.02 11.60 19.47
C PRO A 187 -44.32 12.29 19.87
N HIS A 188 -44.23 13.53 20.33
CA HIS A 188 -45.38 14.30 20.78
C HIS A 188 -46.37 14.62 19.63
N HIS A 189 -45.86 14.87 18.43
CA HIS A 189 -46.70 15.09 17.26
C HIS A 189 -47.41 13.81 16.80
N ILE A 190 -46.69 12.69 16.78
CA ILE A 190 -47.24 11.40 16.40
C ILE A 190 -48.33 10.96 17.41
N GLU A 191 -48.10 11.21 18.69
CA GLU A 191 -49.08 10.95 19.75
C GLU A 191 -50.31 11.86 19.64
N SER A 192 -50.11 13.17 19.52
CA SER A 192 -51.23 14.14 19.45
C SER A 192 -52.08 14.02 18.18
N ARG A 193 -51.47 13.68 17.03
CA ARG A 193 -52.18 13.62 15.74
C ARG A 193 -52.73 12.25 15.40
N TYR A 194 -52.03 11.18 15.80
CA TYR A 194 -52.37 9.81 15.40
C TYR A 194 -52.64 8.88 16.59
N GLY A 195 -52.48 9.35 17.83
CA GLY A 195 -52.72 8.55 19.05
C GLY A 195 -51.67 7.46 19.29
N ILE A 196 -50.50 7.55 18.66
CA ILE A 196 -49.44 6.54 18.74
C ILE A 196 -48.38 7.01 19.75
N SER A 197 -48.21 6.25 20.84
CA SER A 197 -47.18 6.50 21.85
C SER A 197 -45.85 5.84 21.43
N VAL A 198 -44.76 6.62 21.43
CA VAL A 198 -43.42 6.13 21.10
C VAL A 198 -42.68 5.71 22.38
N ILE A 199 -42.33 4.43 22.49
CA ILE A 199 -41.55 3.89 23.60
C ILE A 199 -40.09 3.77 23.16
N ARG A 200 -39.16 4.42 23.85
CA ARG A 200 -37.71 4.28 23.60
C ARG A 200 -37.14 3.18 24.50
N GLU A 201 -36.74 2.05 23.93
CA GLU A 201 -35.91 1.07 24.65
C GLU A 201 -34.48 1.59 24.78
N ALA A 202 -33.92 1.59 25.99
CA ALA A 202 -32.51 1.92 26.21
C ALA A 202 -31.61 0.85 25.58
N ARG A 203 -30.59 1.26 24.81
CA ARG A 203 -29.64 0.36 24.14
C ARG A 203 -29.09 -0.66 25.14
N ARG A 204 -29.30 -1.96 24.87
CA ARG A 204 -28.63 -3.06 25.59
C ARG A 204 -27.11 -2.87 25.48
N GLN A 205 -26.43 -2.71 26.63
CA GLN A 205 -24.97 -2.78 26.68
C GLN A 205 -24.50 -4.17 26.22
N PRO A 206 -23.39 -4.27 25.46
CA PRO A 206 -22.84 -5.57 25.08
C PRO A 206 -22.37 -6.30 26.34
N VAL A 207 -22.82 -7.55 26.50
CA VAL A 207 -22.50 -8.42 27.62
C VAL A 207 -20.99 -8.65 27.68
N ARG A 208 -20.32 -8.17 28.74
CA ARG A 208 -18.96 -8.60 29.08
C ARG A 208 -19.03 -10.04 29.58
N ILE A 209 -18.53 -10.98 28.79
CA ILE A 209 -18.27 -12.34 29.26
C ILE A 209 -16.96 -12.30 30.04
N SER A 210 -17.01 -12.70 31.31
CA SER A 210 -15.86 -12.89 32.22
C SER A 210 -15.33 -14.31 32.11
#